data_AF-A0A925AN83-F1
#
_entry.id   AF-A0A925AN83-F1
#
_cell.length_a   1.000
_cell.length_b   1.000
_cell.length_c   1.000
_cell.angle_alpha   90.00
_cell.angle_beta   90.00
_cell.angle_gamma   90.00
#
_symmetry.space_group_name_H-M   'P 1'
#
loop_
_entity.id
_entity.type
_entity.pdbx_description
1 polymer ?
#
loop_
_entity_poly.entity_id
_entity_poly.type
_entity_poly.pdbx_seq_one_letter_code
_entity_poly.pdbx_strand_id
1 'polypeptide(L)'
;RPATRGRGPLVLLNPGAQFGASKCWPTAYFADLADRLVAEQGATVMISSAPRERAIVDDILARMTHPAIDLAKAGLTLGALKEIVRRCDLMISNDTGPRHIAAAFDVPVVAIFGPTHPEWTEIFYAKERIASVKVHCGPCQLKVCPLDHRCMIRVTPEIVYDHAKNLLDCHARQVPPVCGTVPTDLRPL
;
A
#
# COMPACT_ATOMS: atom_id res chain seq x y z
N ARG A 1 14.75 1.14 13.66
CA ARG A 1 13.57 0.29 13.95
C ARG A 1 14.08 -1.08 14.34
N PRO A 2 13.68 -1.69 15.46
CA PRO A 2 14.00 -3.10 15.66
C PRO A 2 13.25 -3.87 14.58
N ALA A 3 13.98 -4.48 13.66
CA ALA A 3 13.40 -5.43 12.71
C ALA A 3 12.67 -6.49 13.53
N THR A 4 11.38 -6.72 13.26
CA THR A 4 10.66 -7.87 13.78
C THR A 4 11.22 -9.13 13.11
N ARG A 5 12.41 -9.57 13.57
CA ARG A 5 13.04 -10.80 13.09
C ARG A 5 12.05 -11.96 13.25
N GLY A 6 11.72 -12.61 12.15
CA GLY A 6 10.89 -13.81 12.09
C GLY A 6 9.45 -13.62 11.57
N ARG A 7 9.00 -12.40 11.29
CA ARG A 7 7.70 -12.14 10.63
C ARG A 7 7.95 -11.43 9.29
N GLY A 8 7.23 -11.81 8.24
CA GLY A 8 7.32 -11.14 6.93
C GLY A 8 6.81 -9.70 6.96
N PRO A 9 6.91 -8.96 5.85
CA PRO A 9 6.69 -7.52 5.81
C PRO A 9 5.24 -7.14 6.13
N LEU A 10 5.06 -6.00 6.78
CA LEU A 10 3.75 -5.42 7.05
C LEU A 10 3.34 -4.48 5.91
N VAL A 11 2.32 -4.87 5.15
CA VAL A 11 1.85 -4.14 3.97
C VAL A 11 0.46 -3.57 4.20
N LEU A 12 0.30 -2.26 3.98
CA LEU A 12 -1.00 -1.60 4.05
C LEU A 12 -1.55 -1.33 2.64
N LEU A 13 -2.77 -1.81 2.39
CA LEU A 13 -3.56 -1.48 1.20
C LEU A 13 -4.56 -0.37 1.53
N ASN A 14 -4.58 0.66 0.69
CA ASN A 14 -5.54 1.75 0.73
C ASN A 14 -6.29 1.85 -0.62
N PRO A 15 -7.37 1.06 -0.80
CA PRO A 15 -8.09 0.91 -2.06
C PRO A 15 -9.15 2.01 -2.31
N GLY A 16 -9.39 2.89 -1.34
CA GLY A 16 -10.35 3.99 -1.46
C GLY A 16 -9.85 5.15 -2.32
N ALA A 17 -10.74 6.08 -2.63
CA ALA A 17 -10.42 7.37 -3.25
C ALA A 17 -11.55 8.41 -3.08
N GLN A 18 -11.29 9.43 -2.25
CA GLN A 18 -12.22 10.55 -2.02
C GLN A 18 -12.58 11.34 -3.30
N PHE A 19 -11.70 11.32 -4.31
CA PHE A 19 -11.93 12.03 -5.57
C PHE A 19 -13.12 11.47 -6.36
N GLY A 20 -13.35 10.16 -6.28
CA GLY A 20 -14.38 9.44 -7.03
C GLY A 20 -13.88 8.10 -7.57
N ALA A 21 -14.83 7.26 -8.00
CA ALA A 21 -14.60 5.88 -8.42
C ALA A 21 -13.63 5.72 -9.60
N SER A 22 -13.43 6.77 -10.41
CA SER A 22 -12.41 6.79 -11.48
C SER A 22 -10.98 6.53 -11.03
N LYS A 23 -10.65 6.85 -9.77
CA LYS A 23 -9.34 6.56 -9.17
C LYS A 23 -9.27 5.22 -8.43
N CYS A 24 -10.40 4.53 -8.25
CA CYS A 24 -10.42 3.27 -7.53
C CYS A 24 -9.92 2.16 -8.46
N TRP A 25 -8.77 1.58 -8.14
CA TRP A 25 -8.29 0.39 -8.83
C TRP A 25 -9.20 -0.80 -8.52
N PRO A 26 -9.42 -1.75 -9.46
CA PRO A 26 -10.38 -2.82 -9.25
C PRO A 26 -10.12 -3.61 -7.97
N THR A 27 -11.17 -3.87 -7.21
CA THR A 27 -11.13 -4.65 -5.96
C THR A 27 -10.59 -6.06 -6.17
N ALA A 28 -10.95 -6.72 -7.29
CA ALA A 28 -10.39 -8.00 -7.68
C ALA A 28 -8.86 -7.95 -7.87
N TYR A 29 -8.31 -6.82 -8.31
CA TYR A 29 -6.88 -6.65 -8.49
C TYR A 29 -6.17 -6.40 -7.16
N PHE A 30 -6.80 -5.66 -6.23
CA PHE A 30 -6.31 -5.57 -4.85
C PHE A 30 -6.30 -6.93 -4.16
N ALA A 31 -7.33 -7.76 -4.35
CA ALA A 31 -7.40 -9.11 -3.77
C ALA A 31 -6.28 -10.02 -4.31
N ASP A 32 -6.12 -10.08 -5.63
CA ASP A 32 -5.06 -10.87 -6.28
C ASP A 32 -3.65 -10.43 -5.82
N LEU A 33 -3.41 -9.12 -5.79
CA LEU A 33 -2.15 -8.56 -5.29
C LEU A 33 -1.91 -8.90 -3.81
N ALA A 34 -2.95 -8.80 -2.97
CA ALA A 34 -2.86 -9.11 -1.55
C ALA A 34 -2.50 -10.58 -1.32
N ASP A 35 -3.20 -11.50 -1.98
CA ASP A 35 -2.94 -12.94 -1.90
C ASP A 35 -1.52 -13.27 -2.34
N ARG A 36 -1.07 -12.68 -3.45
CA ARG A 36 0.30 -12.87 -3.95
C ARG A 36 1.36 -12.36 -2.99
N LEU A 37 1.16 -11.21 -2.35
CA LEU A 37 2.08 -10.69 -1.32
C LEU A 37 2.14 -11.62 -0.11
N VAL A 38 1.03 -12.20 0.32
CA VAL A 38 1.03 -13.20 1.41
C VAL A 38 1.80 -14.45 0.99
N ALA A 39 1.48 -15.02 -0.18
CA ALA A 39 2.03 -16.29 -0.64
C ALA A 39 3.53 -16.20 -0.98
N GLU A 40 3.97 -15.15 -1.67
CA GLU A 40 5.33 -15.06 -2.20
C GLU A 40 6.29 -14.25 -1.30
N GLN A 41 5.78 -13.29 -0.52
CA GLN A 41 6.61 -12.43 0.34
C GLN A 41 6.43 -12.73 1.83
N GLY A 42 5.52 -13.63 2.20
CA GLY A 42 5.17 -13.88 3.60
C GLY A 42 4.56 -12.65 4.29
N ALA A 43 3.98 -11.73 3.51
CA ALA A 43 3.51 -10.45 4.01
C ALA A 43 2.31 -10.62 4.96
N THR A 44 2.23 -9.75 5.96
CA THR A 44 0.97 -9.50 6.67
C THR A 44 0.27 -8.33 5.99
N VAL A 45 -0.87 -8.58 5.37
CA VAL A 45 -1.66 -7.56 4.67
C VAL A 45 -2.71 -6.95 5.60
N MET A 46 -2.76 -5.63 5.63
CA MET A 46 -3.80 -4.84 6.28
C MET A 46 -4.54 -4.01 5.23
N ILE A 47 -5.86 -3.84 5.39
CA ILE A 47 -6.68 -3.06 4.47
C ILE A 47 -7.38 -1.95 5.25
N SER A 48 -7.17 -0.70 4.85
CA SER A 48 -7.83 0.47 5.41
C SER A 48 -8.82 1.09 4.43
N SER A 49 -9.83 1.80 4.93
CA SER A 49 -10.69 2.64 4.09
C SER A 49 -11.29 3.78 4.91
N ALA A 50 -11.84 4.79 4.23
CA ALA A 50 -12.75 5.71 4.92
C ALA A 50 -14.04 4.97 5.34
N PRO A 51 -14.80 5.47 6.35
CA PRO A 51 -16.03 4.82 6.80
C PRO A 51 -17.07 4.59 5.70
N ARG A 52 -17.14 5.50 4.72
CA ARG A 52 -18.09 5.42 3.59
C ARG A 52 -17.63 4.47 2.47
N GLU A 53 -16.42 3.92 2.57
CA GLU A 53 -15.81 3.05 1.56
C GLU A 53 -15.82 1.58 2.00
N ARG A 54 -16.61 1.24 3.02
CA ARG A 54 -16.68 -0.11 3.61
C ARG A 54 -16.91 -1.21 2.57
N ALA A 55 -17.81 -0.97 1.61
CA ALA A 55 -18.13 -1.93 0.56
C ALA A 55 -16.92 -2.31 -0.33
N ILE A 56 -15.94 -1.40 -0.48
CA ILE A 56 -14.69 -1.69 -1.22
C ILE A 56 -13.88 -2.75 -0.47
N VAL A 57 -13.75 -2.61 0.85
CA VAL A 57 -13.02 -3.56 1.70
C VAL A 57 -13.73 -4.90 1.73
N ASP A 58 -15.06 -4.90 1.86
CA ASP A 58 -15.84 -6.14 1.85
C ASP A 58 -15.67 -6.93 0.56
N ASP A 59 -15.73 -6.28 -0.61
CA ASP A 59 -15.55 -6.95 -1.89
C ASP A 59 -14.12 -7.46 -2.11
N ILE A 60 -13.10 -6.75 -1.60
CA ILE A 60 -11.71 -7.26 -1.62
C ILE A 60 -11.60 -8.52 -0.74
N LEU A 61 -12.05 -8.44 0.52
CA LEU A 61 -11.95 -9.56 1.46
C LEU A 61 -12.73 -10.79 1.00
N ALA A 62 -13.87 -10.61 0.33
CA ALA A 62 -14.66 -11.71 -0.22
C ALA A 62 -13.97 -12.43 -1.40
N ARG A 63 -13.01 -11.79 -2.07
CA ARG A 63 -12.26 -12.33 -3.20
C ARG A 63 -10.90 -12.92 -2.82
N MET A 64 -10.37 -12.53 -1.66
CA MET A 64 -9.10 -13.03 -1.15
C MET A 64 -9.20 -14.49 -0.70
N THR A 65 -8.11 -15.21 -0.89
CA THR A 65 -7.91 -16.60 -0.45
C THR A 65 -7.06 -16.67 0.82
N HIS A 66 -6.25 -15.64 1.09
CA HIS A 66 -5.49 -15.49 2.32
C HIS A 66 -6.15 -14.48 3.27
N PRO A 67 -5.97 -14.62 4.60
CA PRO A 67 -6.53 -13.66 5.55
C PRO A 67 -5.80 -12.32 5.49
N ALA A 68 -6.57 -11.23 5.55
CA ALA A 68 -6.07 -9.87 5.77
C ALA A 68 -6.65 -9.27 7.06
N ILE A 69 -5.95 -8.29 7.62
CA ILE A 69 -6.42 -7.51 8.76
C ILE A 69 -7.34 -6.41 8.24
N ASP A 70 -8.63 -6.54 8.52
CA ASP A 70 -9.67 -5.54 8.20
C ASP A 70 -9.62 -4.37 9.20
N LEU A 71 -8.88 -3.32 8.84
CA LEU A 71 -8.79 -2.12 9.67
C LEU A 71 -10.04 -1.23 9.55
N ALA A 72 -10.85 -1.40 8.50
CA ALA A 72 -12.08 -0.64 8.33
C ALA A 72 -13.13 -0.98 9.40
N LYS A 73 -13.14 -2.21 9.94
CA LYS A 73 -13.99 -2.58 11.10
C LYS A 73 -13.64 -1.83 12.38
N ALA A 74 -12.39 -1.39 12.53
CA ALA A 74 -11.90 -0.80 13.76
C ALA A 74 -12.29 0.69 13.94
N GLY A 75 -12.93 1.32 12.95
CA GLY A 75 -13.30 2.74 13.03
C GLY A 75 -12.08 3.65 13.16
N LEU A 76 -11.09 3.47 12.27
CA LEU A 76 -9.82 4.18 12.33
C LEU A 76 -9.98 5.71 12.31
N THR A 77 -9.45 6.37 13.33
CA THR A 77 -9.19 7.81 13.29
C THR A 77 -7.97 8.09 12.39
N LEU A 78 -7.84 9.33 11.92
CA LEU A 78 -6.64 9.75 11.18
C LEU A 78 -5.36 9.57 12.00
N GLY A 79 -5.42 9.78 13.32
CA GLY A 79 -4.30 9.54 14.23
C GLY A 79 -3.90 8.07 14.29
N ALA A 80 -4.88 7.16 14.39
CA ALA A 80 -4.62 5.72 14.37
C ALA A 80 -4.03 5.26 13.03
N LEU A 81 -4.55 5.78 11.90
CA LEU A 81 -4.00 5.49 10.57
C LEU A 81 -2.52 5.90 10.47
N LYS A 82 -2.14 7.09 10.96
CA LYS A 82 -0.75 7.56 10.98
C LYS A 82 0.17 6.60 11.73
N GLU A 83 -0.24 6.13 12.91
CA GLU A 83 0.55 5.18 13.69
C GLU A 83 0.69 3.80 13.03
N ILE A 84 -0.35 3.33 12.34
CA ILE A 84 -0.31 2.10 11.56
C ILE A 84 0.66 2.26 10.39
N VAL A 85 0.49 3.32 9.60
CA VAL A 85 1.35 3.64 8.45
C VAL A 85 2.81 3.68 8.89
N ARG A 86 3.13 4.39 9.98
CA ARG A 86 4.51 4.50 10.52
C ARG A 86 5.18 3.15 10.81
N ARG A 87 4.41 2.09 11.03
CA ARG A 87 4.90 0.73 11.32
C ARG A 87 4.96 -0.17 10.09
N CYS A 88 4.40 0.25 8.96
CA CYS A 88 4.40 -0.53 7.73
C CYS A 88 5.80 -0.53 7.08
N ASP A 89 6.07 -1.60 6.35
CA ASP A 89 7.25 -1.75 5.48
C ASP A 89 6.93 -1.31 4.04
N LEU A 90 5.65 -1.31 3.66
CA LEU A 90 5.16 -0.84 2.38
C LEU A 90 3.71 -0.36 2.48
N MET A 91 3.38 0.68 1.73
CA MET A 91 2.00 1.08 1.45
C MET A 91 1.69 0.96 -0.04
N ILE A 92 0.52 0.42 -0.38
CA ILE A 92 0.01 0.39 -1.75
C ILE A 92 -1.33 1.14 -1.75
N SER A 93 -1.44 2.16 -2.60
CA SER A 93 -2.56 3.10 -2.55
C SER A 93 -2.92 3.62 -3.93
N ASN A 94 -4.19 3.93 -4.16
CA ASN A 94 -4.56 4.85 -5.24
C ASN A 94 -3.97 6.25 -4.98
N ASP A 95 -3.89 7.11 -6.00
CA ASP A 95 -3.49 8.53 -5.87
C ASP A 95 -4.44 9.34 -4.97
N THR A 96 -4.17 9.28 -3.66
CA THR A 96 -5.03 9.78 -2.59
C THR A 96 -4.20 10.22 -1.38
N GLY A 97 -4.82 10.97 -0.46
CA GLY A 97 -4.17 11.57 0.71
C GLY A 97 -3.27 10.64 1.53
N PRO A 98 -3.66 9.39 1.83
CA PRO A 98 -2.84 8.48 2.65
C PRO A 98 -1.42 8.22 2.12
N ARG A 99 -1.15 8.34 0.80
CA ARG A 99 0.20 8.21 0.26
C ARG A 99 1.17 9.28 0.78
N HIS A 100 0.67 10.49 1.05
CA HIS A 100 1.46 11.59 1.64
C HIS A 100 1.84 11.27 3.10
N ILE A 101 0.97 10.55 3.82
CA ILE A 101 1.25 10.13 5.21
C ILE A 101 2.39 9.12 5.21
N ALA A 102 2.40 8.16 4.27
CA ALA A 102 3.48 7.19 4.14
C ALA A 102 4.83 7.87 3.85
N ALA A 103 4.86 8.81 2.90
CA ALA A 103 6.07 9.58 2.62
C ALA A 103 6.57 10.36 3.85
N ALA A 104 5.67 10.97 4.63
CA ALA A 104 6.04 11.70 5.86
C ALA A 104 6.66 10.81 6.94
N PHE A 105 6.36 9.50 6.95
CA PHE A 105 6.96 8.53 7.87
C PHE A 105 8.07 7.68 7.26
N ASP A 106 8.56 8.07 6.08
CA ASP A 106 9.56 7.35 5.30
C ASP A 106 9.20 5.89 5.03
N VAL A 107 7.92 5.63 4.76
CA VAL A 107 7.38 4.33 4.37
C VAL A 107 7.33 4.27 2.83
N PRO A 108 7.97 3.27 2.20
CA PRO A 108 7.88 3.07 0.75
C PRO A 108 6.43 2.99 0.25
N VAL A 109 6.18 3.51 -0.95
CA VAL A 109 4.82 3.58 -1.53
C VAL A 109 4.80 3.07 -2.96
N VAL A 110 3.83 2.21 -3.29
CA VAL A 110 3.36 2.04 -4.67
C VAL A 110 2.06 2.82 -4.84
N ALA A 111 2.09 3.85 -5.68
CA ALA A 111 0.95 4.70 -5.95
C ALA A 111 0.34 4.37 -7.32
N ILE A 112 -0.94 4.00 -7.34
CA ILE A 112 -1.67 3.61 -8.54
C ILE A 112 -2.37 4.84 -9.13
N PHE A 113 -2.06 5.13 -10.40
CA PHE A 113 -2.55 6.29 -11.13
C PHE A 113 -3.31 5.87 -12.39
N GLY A 114 -4.44 6.53 -12.64
CA GLY A 114 -5.22 6.38 -13.87
C GLY A 114 -5.62 7.73 -14.48
N PRO A 115 -6.67 8.40 -13.99
CA PRO A 115 -7.18 9.62 -14.61
C PRO A 115 -6.32 10.87 -14.34
N THR A 116 -5.48 10.85 -13.31
CA THR A 116 -4.64 11.98 -12.88
C THR A 116 -3.24 11.82 -13.45
N HIS A 117 -2.67 12.90 -14.00
CA HIS A 117 -1.26 12.93 -14.36
C HIS A 117 -0.41 12.95 -13.09
N PRO A 118 0.61 12.08 -12.94
CA PRO A 118 1.39 12.01 -11.71
C PRO A 118 2.09 13.32 -11.32
N GLU A 119 2.54 14.12 -12.30
CA GLU A 119 3.18 15.41 -12.04
C GLU A 119 2.26 16.43 -11.34
N TRP A 120 0.94 16.31 -11.48
CA TRP A 120 0.01 17.24 -10.84
C TRP A 120 -0.10 17.03 -9.33
N THR A 121 0.28 15.85 -8.85
CA THR A 121 0.26 15.52 -7.41
C THR A 121 1.63 15.04 -6.96
N GLU A 122 2.73 15.42 -7.61
CA GLU A 122 4.07 14.97 -7.24
C GLU A 122 4.39 15.26 -5.76
N ILE A 123 5.01 14.30 -5.06
CA ILE A 123 5.38 14.43 -3.63
C ILE A 123 6.88 14.40 -3.39
N PHE A 124 7.69 14.36 -4.45
CA PHE A 124 9.16 14.38 -4.39
C PHE A 124 9.76 13.36 -3.39
N TYR A 125 9.19 12.15 -3.35
CA TYR A 125 9.60 11.10 -2.42
C TYR A 125 10.33 9.95 -3.14
N ALA A 126 11.60 9.73 -2.81
CA ALA A 126 12.47 8.78 -3.53
C ALA A 126 12.01 7.30 -3.45
N LYS A 127 11.24 6.93 -2.42
CA LYS A 127 10.70 5.57 -2.24
C LYS A 127 9.25 5.44 -2.70
N GLU A 128 8.75 6.36 -3.51
CA GLU A 128 7.51 6.20 -4.27
C GLU A 128 7.79 5.50 -5.61
N ARG A 129 6.89 4.60 -6.01
CA ARG A 129 6.82 4.03 -7.36
C ARG A 129 5.43 4.28 -7.90
N ILE A 130 5.35 4.90 -9.07
CA ILE A 130 4.09 5.22 -9.73
C ILE A 130 3.74 4.07 -10.69
N ALA A 131 2.67 3.34 -10.37
CA ALA A 131 2.07 2.35 -11.24
C ALA A 131 1.04 3.05 -12.13
N SER A 132 1.38 3.26 -13.40
CA SER A 132 0.52 3.94 -14.37
C SER A 132 0.77 3.43 -15.79
N VAL A 133 -0.21 3.61 -16.68
CA VAL A 133 -0.13 3.23 -18.09
C VAL A 133 -0.61 4.37 -18.97
N LYS A 134 0.08 4.60 -20.09
CA LYS A 134 -0.34 5.61 -21.07
C LYS A 134 -1.56 5.13 -21.84
N VAL A 135 -2.57 5.97 -21.95
CA VAL A 135 -3.80 5.71 -22.71
C VAL A 135 -4.22 6.98 -23.46
N HIS A 136 -4.86 6.82 -24.62
CA HIS A 136 -5.23 7.97 -25.48
C HIS A 136 -6.23 8.93 -24.82
N CYS A 137 -7.07 8.44 -23.90
CA CYS A 137 -8.15 9.20 -23.28
C CYS A 137 -7.72 9.91 -21.98
N GLY A 138 -6.44 9.86 -21.62
CA GLY A 138 -5.93 10.37 -20.34
C GLY A 138 -4.61 11.12 -20.48
N PRO A 139 -4.22 11.90 -19.47
CA PRO A 139 -4.91 12.11 -18.19
C PRO A 139 -6.18 12.97 -18.34
N CYS A 140 -7.32 12.50 -17.85
CA CYS A 140 -8.61 13.19 -18.05
C CYS A 140 -9.14 13.96 -16.82
N GLN A 141 -8.63 13.66 -15.62
CA GLN A 141 -9.15 14.14 -14.33
C GLN A 141 -10.68 14.00 -14.12
N LEU A 142 -11.37 13.13 -14.85
CA LEU A 142 -12.81 12.96 -14.67
C LEU A 142 -13.10 12.10 -13.44
N LYS A 143 -14.06 12.51 -12.59
CA LYS A 143 -14.48 11.75 -11.40
C LYS A 143 -15.17 10.43 -11.75
N VAL A 144 -15.88 10.41 -12.88
CA VAL A 144 -16.56 9.25 -13.47
C VAL A 144 -16.00 9.05 -14.86
N CYS A 145 -15.55 7.84 -15.20
CA CYS A 145 -15.04 7.57 -16.53
C CYS A 145 -16.22 7.40 -17.51
N PRO A 146 -16.23 8.11 -18.66
CA PRO A 146 -17.24 7.91 -19.69
C PRO A 146 -16.92 6.74 -20.63
N LEU A 147 -15.81 6.04 -20.41
CA LEU A 147 -15.32 4.94 -21.24
C LEU A 147 -15.26 3.64 -20.41
N ASP A 148 -14.13 2.94 -20.43
CA ASP A 148 -13.94 1.59 -19.91
C ASP A 148 -12.91 1.51 -18.77
N HIS A 149 -12.50 2.64 -18.18
CA HIS A 149 -11.46 2.70 -17.15
C HIS A 149 -10.13 2.01 -17.55
N ARG A 150 -9.79 1.94 -18.84
CA ARG A 150 -8.53 1.31 -19.33
C ARG A 150 -7.26 1.84 -18.66
N CYS A 151 -7.25 3.08 -18.17
CA CYS A 151 -6.13 3.65 -17.42
C CYS A 151 -5.91 2.96 -16.06
N MET A 152 -6.97 2.43 -15.44
CA MET A 152 -6.89 1.65 -14.20
C MET A 152 -6.80 0.15 -14.49
N ILE A 153 -7.57 -0.37 -15.46
CA ILE A 153 -7.62 -1.80 -15.77
C ILE A 153 -6.29 -2.30 -16.35
N ARG A 154 -5.58 -1.50 -17.14
CA ARG A 154 -4.30 -1.92 -17.74
C ARG A 154 -3.12 -1.81 -16.76
N VAL A 155 -3.29 -1.16 -15.61
CA VAL A 155 -2.35 -1.30 -14.49
C VAL A 155 -2.67 -2.65 -13.85
N THR A 156 -1.98 -3.70 -14.27
CA THR A 156 -2.25 -5.07 -13.80
C THR A 156 -1.66 -5.31 -12.41
N PRO A 157 -2.15 -6.32 -11.67
CA PRO A 157 -1.53 -6.74 -10.41
C PRO A 157 -0.04 -7.03 -10.53
N GLU A 158 0.42 -7.58 -11.65
CA GLU A 158 1.84 -7.80 -11.93
C GLU A 158 2.68 -6.52 -11.82
N ILE A 159 2.24 -5.44 -12.48
CA ILE A 159 2.97 -4.16 -12.47
C ILE A 159 3.11 -3.64 -11.03
N VAL A 160 2.02 -3.70 -10.26
CA VAL A 160 2.01 -3.22 -8.88
C VAL A 160 2.87 -4.13 -7.99
N TYR A 161 2.80 -5.45 -8.19
CA TYR A 161 3.59 -6.43 -7.46
C TYR A 161 5.09 -6.27 -7.70
N ASP A 162 5.52 -6.08 -8.95
CA ASP A 162 6.93 -5.84 -9.28
C ASP A 162 7.47 -4.59 -8.57
N HIS A 163 6.69 -3.51 -8.54
CA HIS A 163 7.07 -2.32 -7.76
C HIS A 163 7.14 -2.61 -6.26
N ALA A 164 6.15 -3.33 -5.72
CA ALA A 164 6.09 -3.69 -4.31
C ALA A 164 7.29 -4.53 -3.88
N LYS A 165 7.58 -5.61 -4.62
CA LYS A 165 8.72 -6.50 -4.39
C LYS A 165 10.04 -5.74 -4.42
N ASN A 166 10.26 -4.92 -5.45
CA ASN A 166 11.48 -4.12 -5.56
C ASN A 166 11.68 -3.19 -4.36
N LEU A 167 10.61 -2.56 -3.86
CA LEU A 167 10.68 -1.69 -2.68
C LEU A 167 10.97 -2.50 -1.41
N LEU A 168 10.31 -3.64 -1.22
CA LEU A 168 10.53 -4.53 -0.07
C LEU A 168 11.96 -5.09 -0.04
N ASP A 169 12.49 -5.54 -1.17
CA ASP A 169 13.87 -6.05 -1.30
C ASP A 169 14.91 -4.96 -1.03
N CYS A 170 14.67 -3.73 -1.50
CA CYS A 170 15.53 -2.59 -1.20
C CYS A 170 15.48 -2.20 0.29
N HIS A 171 14.30 -2.27 0.91
CA HIS A 171 14.12 -1.94 2.32
C HIS A 171 14.81 -2.94 3.24
N ALA A 172 14.66 -4.24 2.96
CA ALA A 172 15.31 -5.31 3.72
C ALA A 172 16.85 -5.17 3.76
N ARG A 173 17.45 -4.69 2.65
CA ARG A 173 18.91 -4.49 2.53
C ARG A 173 19.45 -3.27 3.28
N GLN A 174 18.60 -2.31 3.66
CA GLN A 174 19.02 -1.07 4.32
C GLN A 174 18.99 -1.15 5.85
N VAL A 175 18.45 -2.23 6.43
CA VAL A 175 18.43 -2.42 7.89
C VAL A 175 19.75 -3.07 8.31
N PRO A 176 20.65 -2.37 9.04
CA PRO A 176 21.92 -2.96 9.47
C PRO A 176 21.66 -4.17 10.39
N PRO A 177 22.52 -5.22 10.35
CA PRO A 177 22.41 -6.33 11.27
C PRO A 177 22.52 -5.80 12.70
N VAL A 178 21.51 -6.09 13.52
CA VAL A 178 21.58 -5.81 14.96
C VAL A 178 22.72 -6.65 15.52
N CYS A 179 23.81 -5.99 15.92
CA CYS A 179 24.90 -6.58 16.67
C CYS A 179 24.33 -7.05 18.02
N GLY A 180 24.00 -8.33 18.10
CA GLY A 180 23.47 -8.94 19.30
C GLY A 180 24.61 -9.50 20.15
N THR A 181 24.98 -8.78 21.20
CA THR A 181 25.43 -9.35 22.48
C THR A 181 25.22 -8.28 23.54
N VAL A 182 24.20 -8.45 24.39
CA VAL A 182 24.22 -7.83 25.72
C VAL A 182 25.11 -8.75 26.55
N PRO A 183 26.26 -8.29 27.07
CA PRO A 183 27.03 -9.09 28.02
C PRO A 183 26.19 -9.24 29.29
N THR A 184 25.68 -10.45 29.53
CA THR A 184 25.22 -10.86 30.85
C THR A 184 26.45 -11.04 31.74
N ASP A 185 26.85 -9.97 32.42
CA ASP A 185 27.63 -10.09 33.65
C ASP A 185 27.36 -8.88 34.56
N LEU A 186 26.31 -9.04 35.37
CA LEU A 186 26.15 -8.32 36.63
C LEU A 186 25.88 -9.38 37.70
N ARG A 187 26.95 -9.87 38.33
CA ARG A 187 26.86 -10.56 39.62
C ARG A 187 26.77 -9.48 40.71
N PRO A 188 25.84 -9.61 41.67
CA PRO A 188 25.77 -8.68 42.79
C PRO A 188 26.95 -8.88 43.76
N LEU A 189 27.51 -7.77 44.23
CA LEU A 189 28.31 -7.69 45.46
C LEU A 189 27.36 -7.55 46.66
#